data_AF-A0A7J4DEE9-F1
#
_entry.id   AF-A0A7J4DEE9-F1
#
_cell.length_a   1.000
_cell.length_b   1.000
_cell.length_c   1.000
_cell.angle_alpha   90.00
_cell.angle_beta   90.00
_cell.angle_gamma   90.00
#
_symmetry.space_group_name_H-M   'P 1'
#
loop_
_entity.id
_entity.type
_entity.pdbx_description
1 polymer ?
#
loop_
_entity_poly.entity_id
_entity_poly.type
_entity_poly.pdbx_seq_one_letter_code
_entity_poly.pdbx_strand_id
1 'polypeptide(L)'
;MATTRASRAVLAVMMVCSMTLAGCFGGGEVEDKDLTPWDTGYHYIDVPSSYEDPRNFTVGDPFSNDTWGNSTWTVYGNEHGGNCCEHYLAATKEGW
;
A
#
# COMPACT_ATOMS: atom_id res chain seq x y z
N MET A 1 8.08 44.95 -12.49
CA MET A 1 7.89 44.36 -11.13
C MET A 1 6.56 43.62 -10.93
N ALA A 2 5.52 43.84 -11.74
CA ALA A 2 4.23 43.14 -11.59
C ALA A 2 4.23 41.68 -12.12
N THR A 3 5.01 41.40 -13.17
CA THR A 3 4.98 40.12 -13.91
C THR A 3 5.47 38.92 -13.08
N THR A 4 6.48 39.12 -12.23
CA THR A 4 7.06 38.08 -11.36
C THR A 4 6.14 37.71 -10.19
N ARG A 5 5.27 38.64 -9.76
CA ARG A 5 4.33 38.41 -8.65
C ARG A 5 3.09 37.65 -9.14
N ALA A 6 2.62 37.97 -10.34
CA ALA A 6 1.56 37.24 -11.03
C ALA A 6 1.99 35.80 -11.37
N SER A 7 3.23 35.58 -11.84
CA SER A 7 3.71 34.22 -12.17
C SER A 7 3.78 33.30 -10.95
N ARG A 8 4.18 33.83 -9.78
CA ARG A 8 4.23 33.06 -8.52
C ARG A 8 2.84 32.65 -8.03
N ALA A 9 1.85 33.52 -8.18
CA ALA A 9 0.47 33.21 -7.81
C ALA A 9 -0.11 32.10 -8.71
N VAL A 10 0.15 32.18 -10.02
CA VAL A 10 -0.29 31.14 -10.98
C VAL A 10 0.33 29.79 -10.67
N LEU A 11 1.63 29.74 -10.38
CA LEU A 11 2.31 28.49 -10.02
C LEU A 11 1.78 27.88 -8.72
N ALA A 12 1.47 28.71 -7.71
CA ALA A 12 0.87 28.25 -6.47
C ALA A 12 -0.51 27.62 -6.68
N VAL A 13 -1.36 28.24 -7.51
CA VAL A 13 -2.67 27.70 -7.87
C VAL A 13 -2.53 26.35 -8.59
N MET A 14 -1.60 26.23 -9.55
CA MET A 14 -1.37 24.96 -10.23
C MET A 14 -0.89 23.84 -9.28
N MET A 15 -0.03 24.17 -8.31
CA MET A 15 0.40 23.23 -7.27
C MET A 15 -0.78 22.72 -6.44
N VAL A 16 -1.63 23.63 -5.95
CA VAL A 16 -2.81 23.26 -5.14
C VAL A 16 -3.77 22.40 -5.96
N CYS A 17 -4.06 22.79 -7.21
CA CYS A 17 -4.91 21.99 -8.09
C CYS A 17 -4.33 20.58 -8.30
N SER A 18 -3.03 20.46 -8.56
CA SER A 18 -2.40 19.14 -8.75
C SER A 18 -2.54 18.23 -7.53
N MET A 19 -2.44 18.78 -6.31
CA MET A 19 -2.62 18.02 -5.07
C MET A 19 -4.08 17.61 -4.85
N THR A 20 -5.04 18.46 -5.19
CA THR A 20 -6.48 18.16 -5.01
C THR A 20 -7.05 17.21 -6.07
N LEU A 21 -6.45 17.17 -7.26
CA LEU A 21 -6.91 16.32 -8.37
C LEU A 21 -6.15 14.98 -8.45
N ALA A 22 -5.08 14.81 -7.66
CA ALA A 22 -4.41 13.52 -7.50
C ALA A 22 -5.38 12.52 -6.86
N GLY A 23 -5.90 11.60 -7.67
CA GLY A 23 -6.84 10.55 -7.24
C GLY A 23 -8.30 10.77 -7.62
N CYS A 24 -8.69 11.94 -8.15
CA CYS A 24 -10.08 12.19 -8.56
C CYS A 24 -10.43 11.62 -9.95
N PHE A 25 -9.43 11.45 -10.83
CA PHE A 25 -9.61 10.84 -12.16
C PHE A 25 -9.24 9.33 -12.18
N GLY A 26 -9.59 8.58 -11.14
CA GLY A 26 -9.49 7.12 -11.12
C GLY A 26 -10.76 6.47 -11.65
N GLY A 27 -10.95 6.44 -12.98
CA GLY A 27 -12.15 5.92 -13.66
C GLY A 27 -11.84 4.80 -14.63
N GLY A 28 -11.13 3.77 -14.16
CA GLY A 28 -10.72 2.61 -14.93
C GLY A 28 -10.88 1.33 -14.12
N GLU A 29 -12.00 1.18 -13.42
CA GLU A 29 -12.39 -0.09 -12.84
C GLU A 29 -12.86 -1.01 -13.97
N VAL A 30 -11.99 -1.93 -14.35
CA VAL A 30 -12.31 -2.99 -15.32
C VAL A 30 -13.35 -3.88 -14.65
N GLU A 31 -14.57 -3.82 -15.15
CA GLU A 31 -15.60 -4.84 -14.91
C GLU A 31 -15.13 -6.15 -15.55
N ASP A 32 -14.32 -6.93 -14.83
CA ASP A 32 -14.21 -8.37 -15.07
C ASP A 32 -13.78 -9.05 -13.79
N LYS A 33 -14.74 -9.68 -13.11
CA LYS A 33 -14.54 -10.47 -11.90
C LYS A 33 -13.96 -11.84 -12.25
N ASP A 34 -12.85 -11.86 -12.96
CA ASP A 34 -11.91 -12.98 -12.93
C ASP A 34 -10.63 -12.45 -12.31
N LEU A 35 -10.75 -12.06 -11.04
CA LEU A 35 -9.63 -11.62 -10.22
C LEU A 35 -8.72 -12.84 -10.08
N THR A 36 -7.70 -12.89 -10.94
CA THR A 36 -6.58 -13.82 -10.81
C THR A 36 -6.15 -13.77 -9.33
N PRO A 37 -6.01 -14.93 -8.64
CA PRO A 37 -5.65 -14.94 -7.22
C PRO A 37 -4.47 -14.01 -6.96
N TRP A 38 -4.56 -13.19 -5.92
CA TRP A 38 -3.59 -12.13 -5.63
C TRP A 38 -2.14 -12.64 -5.49
N ASP A 39 -1.99 -13.92 -5.14
CA ASP A 39 -0.75 -14.63 -4.95
C ASP A 39 -0.26 -15.36 -6.22
N THR A 40 -0.96 -15.25 -7.34
CA THR A 40 -0.57 -15.92 -8.59
C THR A 40 0.80 -15.45 -9.04
N GLY A 41 1.75 -16.39 -9.13
CA GLY A 41 3.15 -16.12 -9.51
C GLY A 41 4.04 -15.62 -8.39
N TYR A 42 3.51 -15.44 -7.17
CA TYR A 42 4.32 -15.22 -5.98
C TYR A 42 4.80 -16.55 -5.41
N HIS A 43 6.08 -16.58 -5.07
CA HIS A 43 6.70 -17.72 -4.39
C HIS A 43 7.49 -17.21 -3.19
N TYR A 44 7.44 -17.95 -2.09
CA TYR A 44 8.31 -17.67 -0.95
C TYR A 44 9.77 -17.83 -1.37
N ILE A 45 10.59 -16.81 -1.06
CA ILE A 45 12.04 -16.87 -1.25
C ILE A 45 12.64 -17.89 -0.26
N ASP A 46 12.20 -17.82 1.00
CA ASP A 46 12.55 -18.75 2.06
C ASP A 46 11.28 -19.32 2.72
N VAL A 47 11.36 -20.56 3.21
CA VAL A 47 10.22 -21.23 3.86
C VAL A 47 9.78 -20.46 5.11
N PRO A 48 8.47 -20.26 5.36
CA PRO A 48 8.01 -19.49 6.53
C PRO A 48 8.57 -20.00 7.87
N SER A 49 8.83 -21.31 7.99
CA SER A 49 9.42 -21.92 9.19
C SER A 49 10.88 -21.53 9.46
N SER A 50 11.58 -20.88 8.53
CA SER A 50 12.96 -20.41 8.75
C SER A 50 13.03 -19.06 9.46
N TYR A 51 11.91 -18.38 9.63
CA TYR A 51 11.85 -17.07 10.30
C TYR A 51 11.54 -17.21 11.80
N GLU A 52 11.87 -16.18 12.58
CA GLU A 52 11.70 -16.15 14.03
C GLU A 52 10.21 -16.09 14.46
N ASP A 53 9.39 -15.33 13.73
CA ASP A 53 7.96 -15.14 14.04
C ASP A 53 7.07 -15.19 12.77
N PRO A 54 6.88 -16.39 12.17
CA PRO A 54 5.94 -16.59 11.08
C PRO A 54 4.51 -16.71 11.61
N ARG A 55 3.59 -15.91 11.07
CA ARG A 55 2.18 -15.91 11.45
C ARG A 55 1.26 -16.10 10.26
N ASN A 56 0.12 -16.74 10.49
CA ASN A 56 -0.92 -16.92 9.48
C ASN A 56 -1.91 -15.77 9.53
N PHE A 57 -2.17 -15.19 8.37
CA PHE A 57 -3.10 -14.09 8.15
C PHE A 57 -4.16 -14.51 7.16
N THR A 58 -5.41 -14.23 7.48
CA THR A 58 -6.52 -14.37 6.53
C THR A 58 -6.56 -13.13 5.64
N VAL A 59 -6.47 -13.34 4.33
CA VAL A 59 -6.47 -12.27 3.33
C VAL A 59 -7.91 -11.97 2.96
N GLY A 60 -8.35 -10.73 3.17
CA GLY A 60 -9.67 -10.26 2.75
C GLY A 60 -9.66 -9.77 1.30
N ASP A 61 -10.77 -9.96 0.61
CA ASP A 61 -11.02 -9.30 -0.68
C ASP A 61 -11.24 -7.79 -0.43
N PRO A 62 -10.53 -6.88 -1.13
CA PRO A 62 -10.71 -5.44 -0.96
C PRO A 62 -12.04 -4.92 -1.53
N PHE A 63 -12.72 -5.68 -2.39
CA PHE A 63 -13.95 -5.28 -3.07
C PHE A 63 -15.19 -6.06 -2.61
N SER A 64 -15.02 -7.09 -1.78
CA SER A 64 -16.11 -7.91 -1.25
C SER A 64 -15.90 -8.22 0.24
N ASN A 65 -16.89 -8.82 0.89
CA ASN A 65 -16.75 -9.30 2.28
C ASN A 65 -16.34 -10.79 2.31
N ASP A 66 -15.62 -11.23 1.28
CA ASP A 66 -15.09 -12.57 1.17
C ASP A 66 -13.61 -12.60 1.54
N THR A 67 -13.09 -13.80 1.80
CA THR A 67 -11.66 -14.01 2.07
C THR A 67 -11.01 -14.72 0.89
N TRP A 68 -9.84 -14.25 0.47
CA TRP A 68 -9.00 -14.89 -0.56
C TRP A 68 -8.13 -16.03 -0.02
N GLY A 69 -8.35 -16.44 1.24
CA GLY A 69 -7.66 -17.56 1.88
C GLY A 69 -6.64 -17.10 2.91
N ASN A 70 -5.67 -17.96 3.22
CA ASN A 70 -4.64 -17.70 4.22
C ASN A 70 -3.28 -17.47 3.57
N SER A 71 -2.48 -16.61 4.19
CA SER A 71 -1.11 -16.34 3.81
C SER A 71 -0.22 -16.28 5.03
N THR A 72 1.02 -16.73 4.93
CA THR A 72 1.95 -16.79 6.06
C THR A 72 3.00 -15.71 5.89
N TRP A 73 3.09 -14.79 6.85
CA TRP A 73 4.03 -13.67 6.80
C TRP A 73 4.84 -13.61 8.08
N THR A 74 6.09 -13.19 7.96
CA THR A 74 6.94 -12.92 9.12
C THR A 74 6.64 -11.54 9.67
N VAL A 75 6.45 -11.46 10.98
CA VAL A 75 6.27 -10.20 11.69
C VAL A 75 7.62 -9.75 12.26
N TYR A 76 8.03 -8.54 11.91
CA TYR A 76 9.24 -7.92 12.43
C TYR A 76 8.90 -6.81 13.42
N GLY A 77 9.60 -6.82 14.56
CA GLY A 77 9.41 -5.89 15.65
C GLY A 77 10.40 -4.72 15.63
N ASN A 78 10.33 -3.90 16.67
CA ASN A 78 11.27 -2.79 16.90
C ASN A 78 12.72 -3.27 17.12
N GLU A 79 12.90 -4.53 17.52
CA GLU A 79 14.20 -5.19 17.66
C GLU A 79 14.90 -5.47 16.31
N HIS A 80 14.13 -5.55 15.22
CA HIS A 80 14.64 -5.73 13.86
C HIS A 80 14.91 -4.40 13.14
N GLY A 81 14.82 -3.26 13.85
CA GLY A 81 15.35 -1.97 13.39
C GLY A 81 14.37 -1.02 12.70
N GLY A 82 13.05 -1.21 12.84
CA GLY A 82 12.08 -0.28 12.24
C GLY A 82 12.05 1.10 12.91
N ASN A 83 12.42 2.16 12.20
CA ASN A 83 12.03 3.53 12.57
C ASN A 83 10.60 3.85 12.08
N CYS A 84 9.97 4.88 12.64
CA CYS A 84 8.61 5.34 12.34
C CYS A 84 8.32 5.72 10.87
N CYS A 85 9.29 5.59 9.96
CA CYS A 85 9.19 5.97 8.54
C CYS A 85 9.53 4.84 7.57
N GLU A 86 9.85 3.64 8.05
CA GLU A 86 10.16 2.49 7.19
C GLU A 86 8.97 1.53 7.10
N HIS A 87 8.40 1.48 5.90
CA HIS A 87 7.19 0.74 5.56
C HIS A 87 7.59 -0.70 5.25
N TYR A 88 7.68 -1.54 6.28
CA TYR A 88 7.67 -2.98 6.06
C TYR A 88 6.24 -3.40 5.77
N LEU A 89 6.01 -4.27 4.77
CA LEU A 89 4.76 -5.01 4.59
C LEU A 89 4.47 -6.02 5.74
N ALA A 90 5.13 -5.82 6.89
CA ALA A 90 4.88 -6.51 8.13
C ALA A 90 4.18 -5.51 9.06
N ALA A 91 2.88 -5.70 9.25
CA ALA A 91 2.15 -5.00 10.31
C ALA A 91 2.90 -5.24 11.63
N THR A 92 3.40 -4.16 12.23
CA THR A 92 4.12 -4.21 13.50
C THR A 92 3.21 -4.74 14.63
N LYS A 93 3.77 -5.11 15.78
CA LYS A 93 2.99 -5.45 16.98
C LYS A 93 2.01 -4.35 17.43
N GLU A 94 2.15 -3.12 16.92
CA GLU A 94 1.34 -1.93 17.23
C GLU A 94 0.61 -1.35 16.00
N GLY A 95 0.40 -2.15 14.93
CA GLY A 95 -0.26 -1.70 13.70
C GLY A 95 -1.80 -1.64 13.77
N TRP A 96 -2.32 -0.42 13.93
CA TRP A 96 -3.70 0.08 14.14
C TRP A 96 -4.17 0.17 15.60
#